data_AF-A0A497GMN8-F1
#
_entry.id   AF-A0A497GMN8-F1
#
_cell.length_a   1.000
_cell.length_b   1.000
_cell.length_c   1.000
_cell.angle_alpha   90.00
_cell.angle_beta   90.00
_cell.angle_gamma   90.00
#
_symmetry.space_group_name_H-M   'P 1'
#
loop_
_entity.id
_entity.type
_entity.pdbx_description
1 polymer ?
#
loop_
_entity_poly.entity_id
_entity_poly.type
_entity_poly.pdbx_seq_one_letter_code
_entity_poly.pdbx_strand_id
1 'polypeptide(L)'
;MEYLSKVDKFILAYLWYEYGGSTYFSRGSQSPEEFLARFILDDIFSGRRPGHYQQLFSAIVSSIKKLTEYWIVQISGYDIRLTSFGQQVVKGISKEEYEKIKEELIRGKIS
;
A
#
# COMPACT_ATOMS: atom_id res chain seq x y z
N MET A 1 -4.69 -13.23 -10.98
CA MET A 1 -4.64 -11.79 -10.66
C MET A 1 -6.01 -11.16 -10.39
N GLU A 2 -7.14 -11.83 -10.70
CA GLU A 2 -8.52 -11.33 -10.51
C GLU A 2 -8.97 -11.08 -9.04
N TYR A 3 -8.13 -11.36 -8.03
CA TYR A 3 -8.49 -11.24 -6.61
C TYR A 3 -7.93 -9.98 -5.91
N LEU A 4 -7.07 -9.23 -6.58
CA LEU A 4 -6.46 -8.01 -6.03
C LEU A 4 -7.26 -6.77 -6.44
N SER A 5 -7.71 -6.03 -5.43
CA SER A 5 -8.33 -4.73 -5.63
C SER A 5 -7.32 -3.73 -6.20
N LYS A 6 -7.82 -2.58 -6.68
CA LYS A 6 -6.97 -1.47 -7.09
C LYS A 6 -6.03 -1.01 -5.98
N VAL A 7 -6.53 -0.95 -4.75
CA VAL A 7 -5.74 -0.58 -3.57
C VAL A 7 -4.72 -1.65 -3.22
N ASP A 8 -5.06 -2.93 -3.38
CA ASP A 8 -4.11 -4.03 -3.17
C ASP A 8 -2.92 -3.92 -4.14
N LYS A 9 -3.22 -3.73 -5.43
CA LYS A 9 -2.20 -3.54 -6.46
C LYS A 9 -1.33 -2.33 -6.17
N PHE A 10 -1.95 -1.22 -5.78
CA PHE A 10 -1.25 0.01 -5.41
C PHE A 10 -0.24 -0.23 -4.29
N ILE A 11 -0.63 -0.87 -3.19
CA ILE A 11 0.26 -1.09 -2.04
C ILE A 11 1.45 -1.97 -2.43
N LEU A 12 1.21 -3.07 -3.14
CA LEU A 12 2.29 -3.95 -3.57
C LEU A 12 3.28 -3.24 -4.48
N ALA A 13 2.76 -2.51 -5.47
CA ALA A 13 3.58 -1.77 -6.41
C ALA A 13 4.29 -0.57 -5.75
N TYR A 14 3.66 0.11 -4.80
CA TYR A 14 4.27 1.18 -4.00
C TYR A 14 5.48 0.65 -3.24
N LEU A 15 5.33 -0.46 -2.50
CA LEU A 15 6.45 -1.08 -1.79
C LEU A 15 7.57 -1.49 -2.75
N TRP A 16 7.24 -2.02 -3.91
CA TRP A 16 8.21 -2.46 -4.91
C TRP A 16 8.97 -1.31 -5.57
N TYR A 17 8.26 -0.33 -6.14
CA TYR A 17 8.85 0.73 -6.95
C TYR A 17 9.46 1.87 -6.12
N GLU A 18 8.89 2.19 -4.96
CA GLU A 18 9.36 3.31 -4.13
C GLU A 18 10.38 2.85 -3.07
N TYR A 19 10.31 1.57 -2.63
CA TYR A 19 11.14 1.05 -1.53
C TYR A 19 11.88 -0.26 -1.86
N GLY A 20 11.89 -0.71 -3.12
CA GLY A 20 12.60 -1.93 -3.51
C GLY A 20 12.05 -3.22 -2.88
N GLY A 21 10.84 -3.19 -2.33
CA GLY A 21 10.15 -4.32 -1.73
C GLY A 21 10.19 -4.40 -0.19
N SER A 22 10.85 -3.47 0.50
CA SER A 22 10.89 -3.43 1.97
C SER A 22 11.13 -2.04 2.53
N THR A 23 10.52 -1.70 3.66
CA THR A 23 10.81 -0.44 4.37
C THR A 23 10.62 -0.58 5.89
N TYR A 24 11.33 0.27 6.63
CA TYR A 24 11.37 0.31 8.10
C TYR A 24 10.72 1.59 8.61
N PHE A 25 9.95 1.49 9.69
CA PHE A 25 9.31 2.64 10.32
C PHE A 25 9.69 2.81 11.79
N SER A 26 9.53 4.03 12.31
CA SER A 26 9.83 4.35 13.72
C SER A 26 8.67 4.01 14.65
N ARG A 27 8.99 3.72 15.93
CA ARG A 27 8.00 3.43 16.98
C ARG A 27 6.97 4.56 17.13
N GLY A 28 5.70 4.17 17.21
CA GLY A 28 4.58 5.04 17.61
C GLY A 28 3.49 4.24 18.34
N SER A 29 2.42 4.92 18.78
CA SER A 29 1.29 4.32 19.51
C SER A 29 0.21 3.70 18.61
N GLN A 30 0.44 3.63 17.29
CA GLN A 30 -0.52 3.15 16.29
C GLN A 30 -0.20 1.71 15.88
N SER A 31 -1.19 1.01 15.33
CA SER A 31 -0.92 -0.29 14.69
C SER A 31 -0.02 -0.10 13.46
N PRO A 32 0.83 -1.08 13.12
CA PRO A 32 1.69 -1.00 11.95
C PRO A 32 0.92 -0.66 10.66
N GLU A 33 -0.27 -1.21 10.47
CA GLU A 33 -1.10 -1.00 9.28
C GLU A 33 -1.63 0.43 9.19
N GLU A 34 -2.06 1.02 10.31
CA GLU A 34 -2.52 2.41 10.35
C GLU A 34 -1.38 3.39 10.13
N PHE A 35 -0.22 3.10 10.71
CA PHE A 35 0.99 3.90 10.50
C PHE A 35 1.36 3.90 9.01
N LEU A 36 1.45 2.71 8.41
CA LEU A 36 1.74 2.52 6.99
C LEU A 36 0.76 3.27 6.10
N ALA A 37 -0.53 3.14 6.38
CA ALA A 37 -1.55 3.82 5.61
C ALA A 37 -1.40 5.34 5.67
N ARG A 38 -1.11 5.92 6.85
CA ARG A 38 -0.81 7.35 6.97
C ARG A 38 0.43 7.75 6.20
N PHE A 39 1.50 6.99 6.34
CA PHE A 39 2.77 7.25 5.67
C PHE A 39 2.60 7.29 4.14
N ILE A 40 1.94 6.27 3.57
CA ILE A 40 1.65 6.18 2.14
C ILE A 40 0.80 7.39 1.70
N LEU A 41 -0.22 7.75 2.47
CA LEU A 41 -1.10 8.87 2.14
C LEU A 41 -0.40 10.22 2.21
N ASP A 42 0.41 10.43 3.24
CA ASP A 42 1.16 11.67 3.42
C ASP A 42 2.19 11.86 2.30
N ASP A 43 2.76 10.76 1.79
CA ASP A 43 3.62 10.77 0.60
C ASP A 43 2.82 11.16 -0.67
N ILE A 44 1.77 10.42 -1.03
CA ILE A 44 1.05 10.65 -2.29
C ILE A 44 0.23 11.94 -2.33
N PHE A 45 -0.19 12.47 -1.17
CA PHE A 45 -0.89 13.76 -1.09
C PHE A 45 0.00 14.93 -0.70
N SER A 46 1.29 14.67 -0.45
CA SER A 46 2.25 15.66 0.04
C SER A 46 1.75 16.36 1.31
N GLY A 47 1.28 15.56 2.28
CA GLY A 47 0.75 16.00 3.57
C GLY A 47 -0.66 16.61 3.55
N ARG A 48 -1.31 16.73 2.38
CA ARG A 48 -2.68 17.27 2.28
C ARG A 48 -3.73 16.19 2.63
N ARG A 49 -4.90 16.65 3.06
CA ARG A 49 -6.05 15.78 3.42
C ARG A 49 -7.29 16.11 2.59
N PRO A 50 -7.38 15.63 1.34
CA PRO A 50 -8.56 15.84 0.50
C PRO A 50 -9.81 15.13 1.07
N GLY A 51 -10.99 15.45 0.55
CA GLY A 51 -12.26 14.93 1.07
C GLY A 51 -12.39 13.39 1.11
N HIS A 52 -11.66 12.68 0.25
CA HIS A 52 -11.63 11.21 0.20
C HIS A 52 -10.48 10.59 1.01
N TYR A 53 -9.68 11.38 1.74
CA TYR A 53 -8.52 10.91 2.50
C TYR A 53 -8.89 9.78 3.46
N GLN A 54 -9.96 9.96 4.26
CA GLN A 54 -10.38 8.96 5.25
C GLN A 54 -10.92 7.67 4.62
N GLN A 55 -11.54 7.78 3.45
CA GLN A 55 -12.02 6.63 2.69
C GLN A 55 -10.84 5.81 2.16
N LEU A 56 -9.85 6.48 1.56
CA LEU A 56 -8.65 5.82 1.04
C LEU A 56 -7.79 5.26 2.19
N PHE A 57 -7.69 5.97 3.31
CA PHE A 57 -7.03 5.49 4.53
C PHE A 57 -7.61 4.16 4.99
N SER A 58 -8.93 4.09 5.17
CA SER A 58 -9.62 2.86 5.59
C SER A 58 -9.43 1.73 4.58
N ALA A 59 -9.45 2.05 3.27
CA ALA A 59 -9.22 1.07 2.21
C ALA A 59 -7.79 0.52 2.22
N ILE A 60 -6.79 1.38 2.41
CA ILE A 60 -5.38 0.97 2.52
C ILE A 60 -5.18 0.09 3.76
N VAL A 61 -5.67 0.50 4.94
CA VAL A 61 -5.55 -0.32 6.16
C VAL A 61 -6.16 -1.71 5.97
N SER A 62 -7.35 -1.78 5.37
CA SER A 62 -8.03 -3.05 5.09
C SER A 62 -7.23 -3.91 4.11
N SER A 63 -6.65 -3.28 3.09
CA SER A 63 -5.83 -3.95 2.09
C SER A 63 -4.51 -4.48 2.68
N ILE A 64 -3.81 -3.73 3.53
CA ILE A 64 -2.60 -4.20 4.22
C ILE A 64 -2.91 -5.44 5.07
N LYS A 65 -4.02 -5.42 5.83
CA LYS A 65 -4.46 -6.59 6.63
C LYS A 65 -4.72 -7.80 5.74
N LYS A 66 -5.50 -7.64 4.67
CA LYS A 66 -5.78 -8.70 3.68
C LYS A 66 -4.50 -9.26 3.06
N LEU A 67 -3.57 -8.40 2.62
CA LEU A 67 -2.30 -8.82 2.01
C LEU A 67 -1.40 -9.56 3.00
N THR A 68 -1.49 -9.23 4.29
CA THR A 68 -0.79 -9.93 5.37
C THR A 68 -1.42 -11.30 5.63
N GLU A 69 -2.75 -11.38 5.72
CA GLU A 69 -3.50 -12.65 5.85
C GLU A 69 -3.23 -13.61 4.69
N TYR A 70 -3.06 -13.07 3.48
CA TYR A 70 -2.77 -13.86 2.28
C TYR A 70 -1.28 -14.19 2.10
N TRP A 71 -0.44 -13.85 3.09
CA TRP A 71 1.00 -14.09 3.05
C TRP A 71 1.72 -13.45 1.84
N ILE A 72 1.16 -12.37 1.29
CA ILE A 72 1.76 -11.58 0.21
C ILE A 72 2.73 -10.55 0.81
N VAL A 73 2.33 -9.95 1.92
CA VAL A 73 3.11 -9.02 2.72
C VAL A 73 3.39 -9.65 4.08
N GLN A 74 4.57 -9.40 4.64
CA GLN A 74 4.88 -9.71 6.03
C GLN A 74 5.15 -8.42 6.79
N ILE A 75 4.54 -8.29 7.97
CA ILE A 75 4.84 -7.24 8.94
C ILE A 75 5.55 -7.90 10.13
N SER A 76 6.70 -7.37 10.53
CA SER A 76 7.48 -7.86 11.67
C SER A 76 7.99 -6.68 12.48
N GLY A 77 7.27 -6.35 13.57
CA GLY A 77 7.51 -5.12 14.33
C GLY A 77 7.23 -3.89 13.45
N TYR A 78 8.30 -3.25 12.98
CA TYR A 78 8.23 -2.06 12.13
C TYR A 78 8.82 -2.28 10.73
N ASP A 79 9.11 -3.53 10.38
CA ASP A 79 9.51 -3.95 9.04
C ASP A 79 8.25 -4.38 8.28
N ILE A 80 8.05 -3.83 7.08
CA ILE A 80 7.15 -4.38 6.08
C ILE A 80 7.98 -4.85 4.89
N ARG A 81 7.66 -6.04 4.39
CA ARG A 81 8.32 -6.59 3.21
C ARG A 81 7.38 -7.43 2.38
N LEU A 82 7.62 -7.45 1.07
CA LEU A 82 7.02 -8.43 0.18
C LEU A 82 7.63 -9.81 0.48
N THR A 83 6.78 -10.82 0.67
CA THR A 83 7.24 -12.22 0.74
C THR A 83 7.72 -12.67 -0.64
N SER A 84 8.35 -13.85 -0.73
CA SER A 84 8.69 -14.44 -2.03
C SER A 84 7.48 -14.58 -2.96
N PHE A 85 6.31 -14.89 -2.38
CA PHE A 85 5.05 -14.91 -3.13
C PHE A 85 4.62 -13.51 -3.55
N GLY A 86 4.69 -12.52 -2.66
CA GLY A 86 4.36 -11.13 -3.01
C GLY A 86 5.26 -10.52 -4.08
N GLN A 87 6.55 -10.88 -4.11
CA GLN A 87 7.46 -10.47 -5.18
C GLN A 87 7.08 -11.08 -6.53
N GLN A 88 6.54 -12.30 -6.57
CA GLN A 88 6.03 -12.89 -7.81
C GLN A 88 4.74 -12.19 -8.27
N VAL A 89 3.87 -11.86 -7.33
CA VAL A 89 2.61 -11.16 -7.60
C VAL A 89 2.85 -9.76 -8.15
N VAL A 90 3.74 -8.98 -7.53
CA VAL A 90 3.99 -7.58 -7.95
C VAL A 90 4.68 -7.47 -9.31
N LYS A 91 5.45 -8.49 -9.74
CA LYS A 91 6.05 -8.53 -11.08
C LYS A 91 5.02 -8.48 -12.21
N GLY A 92 3.76 -8.81 -11.94
CA GLY A 92 2.65 -8.65 -12.87
C GLY A 92 2.12 -7.23 -13.02
N ILE A 93 2.59 -6.28 -12.20
CA ILE A 93 2.15 -4.88 -12.19
C ILE A 93 3.28 -4.02 -12.75
N SER A 94 3.07 -3.45 -13.94
CA SER A 94 4.09 -2.58 -14.55
C SER A 94 4.18 -1.23 -13.83
N LYS A 95 5.27 -0.50 -14.06
CA LYS A 95 5.43 0.85 -13.49
C LYS A 95 4.36 1.80 -14.02
N GLU A 96 3.98 1.67 -15.28
CA GLU A 96 2.89 2.46 -15.88
C GLU A 96 1.54 2.15 -15.26
N GLU A 97 1.23 0.87 -14.99
CA GLU A 97 0.00 0.50 -14.28
C GLU A 97 -0.01 1.07 -12.86
N TYR A 98 1.12 1.01 -12.16
CA TYR A 98 1.29 1.62 -10.84
C TYR A 98 0.99 3.13 -10.84
N GLU A 99 1.64 3.89 -11.72
CA GLU A 99 1.45 5.35 -11.80
C GLU A 99 0.00 5.71 -12.14
N LYS A 100 -0.63 4.97 -13.06
CA LYS A 100 -2.04 5.15 -13.39
C LYS A 100 -2.94 4.91 -12.17
N ILE A 101 -2.70 3.84 -11.43
CA ILE A 101 -3.47 3.54 -10.21
C ILE A 101 -3.25 4.64 -9.16
N LYS A 102 -2.01 5.09 -8.96
CA LYS A 102 -1.66 6.18 -8.03
C LYS A 102 -2.45 7.45 -8.35
N GLU A 103 -2.47 7.87 -9.61
CA GLU A 103 -3.26 9.03 -10.06
C GLU A 103 -4.77 8.85 -9.84
N GLU A 104 -5.30 7.67 -10.12
CA GLU A 104 -6.71 7.36 -9.90
C GLU A 104 -7.10 7.48 -8.42
N LEU A 105 -6.27 6.94 -7.52
CA LEU A 105 -6.48 7.01 -6.07
C LEU A 105 -6.37 8.44 -5.55
N ILE A 106 -5.41 9.24 -6.05
CA ILE A 106 -5.28 10.67 -5.72
C ILE A 106 -6.52 11.48 -6.13
N ARG A 107 -7.20 11.05 -7.20
CA ARG A 107 -8.46 11.65 -7.67
C ARG A 107 -9.70 11.10 -6.97
N GLY A 108 -9.54 10.19 -6.00
CA GLY A 108 -10.64 9.57 -5.25
C GLY A 108 -11.33 8.40 -5.93
N LYS A 109 -10.76 7.83 -7.01
CA LYS A 109 -11.29 6.64 -7.70
C LYS A 109 -10.83 5.34 -7.02
N ILE A 110 -11.35 5.10 -5.81
CA ILE A 110 -10.90 4.02 -4.92
C ILE A 110 -11.42 2.64 -5.36
N SER A 111 -12.61 2.58 -5.97
CA SER A 111 -13.20 1.37 -6.57
C SER A 111 -12.55 1.00 -7.90
#